data_AF-A0A1W9MMP8-F1
#
_entry.id   AF-A0A1W9MMP8-F1
#
_cell.length_a   1.000
_cell.length_b   1.000
_cell.length_c   1.000
_cell.angle_alpha   90.00
_cell.angle_beta   90.00
_cell.angle_gamma   90.00
#
_symmetry.space_group_name_H-M   'P 1'
#
loop_
_entity.id
_entity.type
_entity.pdbx_description
1 polymer ?
#
loop_
_entity_poly.entity_id
_entity_poly.type
_entity_poly.pdbx_seq_one_letter_code
_entity_poly.pdbx_strand_id
1 'polypeptide(L)'
;MLFPVAGVIEKLPDSPFEYESLIKSSKNSSLTEAFRARLGADGLRRDFKASGERYDLAVKIRGTFKTAFPDGKPKADESKDSKDKPKDSPDKKDESEPLKEGQKKSTIIVLGDADMLFDSYYVSRQNFLGFNMARVFNDNLNFLLNTAEMLTGTEDLISIRSRGKFERPFTQVNELEKKAQAKWMVQEQELVKKADDTNRKLREFEQKKDASQRFVMSDEQEAEIQKFQEEKRRINKELKDVRRNLRADIEALGSRIKFYNIFLMPFLVSIAGILYALWRRKKSLMN
;
A
#
# COMPACT_ATOMS: atom_id res chain seq x y z
N MET A 1 1.25 3.86 -0.48
CA MET A 1 2.70 3.54 -0.30
C MET A 1 2.85 2.13 0.23
N LEU A 2 3.96 1.47 -0.07
CA LEU A 2 4.27 0.11 0.36
C LEU A 2 5.66 0.07 0.99
N PHE A 3 5.74 -0.41 2.23
CA PHE A 3 6.96 -0.58 3.01
C PHE A 3 6.93 -2.00 3.59
N PRO A 4 7.64 -2.97 3.00
CA PRO A 4 7.57 -4.38 3.42
C PRO A 4 8.15 -4.58 4.82
N VAL A 5 9.35 -4.02 5.03
CA VAL A 5 10.06 -4.00 6.31
C VAL A 5 10.75 -2.64 6.37
N ALA A 6 10.38 -1.83 7.36
CA ALA A 6 10.95 -0.50 7.53
C ALA A 6 11.44 -0.34 8.97
N GLY A 7 12.53 0.41 9.13
CA GLY A 7 12.97 0.94 10.40
C GLY A 7 11.96 1.94 10.96
N VAL A 8 11.84 1.96 12.28
CA VAL A 8 11.03 2.93 13.01
C VAL A 8 11.94 4.05 13.51
N ILE A 9 11.45 5.28 13.40
CA ILE A 9 12.16 6.47 13.85
C ILE A 9 11.41 7.01 15.07
N GLU A 10 12.15 7.22 16.16
CA GLU A 10 11.59 7.75 17.40
C GLU A 10 12.32 9.03 17.79
N LYS A 11 11.54 10.02 18.25
CA LYS A 11 12.11 11.26 18.78
C LYS A 11 12.59 11.02 20.21
N LEU A 12 13.86 11.31 20.47
CA LEU A 12 14.39 11.34 21.84
C LEU A 12 13.69 12.45 22.66
N PRO A 13 13.35 12.20 23.95
CA PRO A 13 12.63 13.16 24.79
C PRO A 13 13.25 14.55 24.85
N ASP A 14 14.59 14.61 24.92
CA ASP A 14 15.36 15.86 25.09
C ASP A 14 15.86 16.45 23.76
N SER A 15 15.31 16.02 22.62
CA SER A 15 15.76 16.50 21.31
C SER A 15 15.31 17.96 21.07
N PRO A 16 16.26 18.90 20.87
CA PRO A 16 15.96 20.32 20.62
C PRO A 16 15.44 20.58 19.19
N PHE A 17 15.38 19.56 18.35
CA PHE A 17 15.01 19.68 16.95
C PHE A 17 13.50 19.62 16.74
N GLU A 18 13.03 20.41 15.76
CA GLU A 18 11.68 20.29 15.23
C GLU A 18 11.55 18.92 14.57
N TYR A 19 10.48 18.19 14.90
CA TYR A 19 10.23 16.83 14.44
C TYR A 19 8.81 16.74 13.93
N GLU A 20 8.65 16.36 12.67
CA GLU A 20 7.36 16.18 12.01
C GLU A 20 7.34 14.83 11.32
N SER A 21 6.36 14.00 11.68
CA SER A 21 6.17 12.71 11.02
C SER A 21 5.51 12.90 9.64
N LEU A 22 6.16 12.39 8.60
CA LEU A 22 5.66 12.44 7.22
C LEU A 22 4.91 11.17 6.84
N ILE A 23 5.38 10.01 7.32
CA ILE A 23 4.79 8.70 7.04
C ILE A 23 4.66 7.93 8.34
N LYS A 24 3.46 7.40 8.59
CA LYS A 24 3.17 6.52 9.71
C LYS A 24 2.74 5.14 9.23
N SER A 25 3.11 4.11 9.98
CA SER A 25 2.56 2.77 9.82
C SER A 25 1.05 2.77 10.08
N SER A 26 0.38 1.75 9.55
CA SER A 26 -0.99 1.43 9.98
C SER A 26 -0.98 0.84 11.40
N LYS A 27 -2.14 0.78 12.06
CA LYS A 27 -2.27 0.08 13.36
C LYS A 27 -1.97 -1.43 13.27
N ASN A 28 -1.97 -1.98 12.07
CA ASN A 28 -1.58 -3.35 11.79
C ASN A 28 -0.07 -3.41 11.51
N SER A 29 0.75 -3.03 12.48
CA SER A 29 2.21 -3.11 12.46
C SER A 29 2.73 -3.74 13.74
N SER A 30 3.93 -4.32 13.68
CA SER A 30 4.63 -4.89 14.83
C SER A 30 6.12 -4.63 14.69
N LEU A 31 6.78 -4.30 15.79
CA LEU A 31 8.24 -4.26 15.85
C LEU A 31 8.78 -5.69 15.82
N THR A 32 9.91 -5.89 15.14
CA THR A 32 10.62 -7.16 15.08
C THR A 32 12.12 -6.92 15.12
N GLU A 33 12.87 -7.91 15.58
CA GLU A 33 14.33 -7.84 15.57
C GLU A 33 14.87 -7.85 14.13
N ALA A 34 15.88 -7.02 13.86
CA ALA A 34 16.48 -6.91 12.53
C ALA A 34 17.00 -8.27 11.99
N PHE A 35 17.50 -9.14 12.87
CA PHE A 35 17.93 -10.48 12.48
C PHE A 35 16.75 -11.33 11.98
N ARG A 36 15.62 -11.31 12.68
CA ARG A 36 14.41 -12.03 12.26
C ARG A 36 13.84 -11.51 10.96
N ALA A 37 13.94 -10.20 10.72
CA ALA A 37 13.50 -9.61 9.46
C ALA A 37 14.29 -10.15 8.25
N ARG A 38 15.56 -10.52 8.43
CA ARG A 38 16.40 -11.11 7.37
C ARG A 38 16.10 -12.59 7.08
N LEU A 39 15.47 -13.31 8.01
CA LEU A 39 15.12 -14.72 7.83
C LEU A 39 13.93 -14.95 6.88
N GLY A 40 13.29 -13.87 6.41
CA GLY A 40 12.27 -13.90 5.36
C GLY A 40 10.85 -13.62 5.85
N ALA A 41 9.99 -13.21 4.92
CA ALA A 41 8.64 -12.73 5.21
C ALA A 41 7.69 -13.81 5.77
N ASP A 42 7.92 -15.09 5.48
CA ASP A 42 7.02 -16.17 5.91
C ASP A 42 7.13 -16.48 7.42
N GLY A 43 8.31 -16.26 8.02
CA GLY A 43 8.47 -16.32 9.48
C GLY A 43 7.79 -15.13 10.15
N LEU A 44 8.01 -13.93 9.63
CA LEU A 44 7.38 -12.71 10.14
C LEU A 44 5.86 -12.75 10.09
N ARG A 45 5.26 -13.30 9.01
CA ARG A 45 3.80 -13.41 8.87
C ARG A 45 3.16 -14.36 9.86
N ARG A 46 3.83 -15.47 10.21
CA ARG A 46 3.29 -16.47 11.13
C ARG A 46 3.20 -15.95 12.56
N ASP A 47 4.22 -15.22 12.99
CA ASP A 47 4.31 -14.69 14.36
C ASP A 47 3.78 -13.25 14.47
N PHE A 48 3.24 -12.71 13.37
CA PHE A 48 2.75 -11.35 13.33
C PHE A 48 1.60 -11.14 14.32
N LYS A 49 1.82 -10.26 15.29
CA LYS A 49 0.80 -9.74 16.21
C LYS A 49 0.77 -8.23 16.11
N ALA A 50 -0.35 -7.68 15.65
CA ALA A 50 -0.51 -6.24 15.54
C ALA A 50 -0.38 -5.57 16.93
N SER A 51 0.53 -4.61 17.03
CA SER A 51 0.67 -3.76 18.22
C SER A 51 -0.52 -2.82 18.44
N GLY A 52 -1.26 -2.48 17.38
CA GLY A 52 -2.32 -1.46 17.41
C GLY A 52 -1.81 -0.03 17.37
N GLU A 53 -0.50 0.17 17.44
CA GLU A 53 0.19 1.46 17.44
C GLU A 53 0.58 1.89 16.02
N ARG A 54 0.89 3.17 15.87
CA ARG A 54 1.43 3.73 14.63
C ARG A 54 2.85 4.19 14.88
N TYR A 55 3.77 3.71 14.05
CA TYR A 55 5.19 4.03 14.11
C TYR A 55 5.55 5.01 13.01
N ASP A 56 6.43 5.95 13.29
CA ASP A 56 6.92 6.90 12.30
C ASP A 56 7.98 6.20 11.42
N LEU A 57 7.72 6.15 10.11
CA LEU A 57 8.57 5.49 9.11
C LEU A 57 9.39 6.49 8.29
N ALA A 58 8.90 7.73 8.17
CA ALA A 58 9.65 8.83 7.60
C ALA A 58 9.33 10.12 8.34
N VAL A 59 10.37 10.90 8.64
CA VAL A 59 10.25 12.10 9.47
C VAL A 59 11.04 13.25 8.86
N LYS A 60 10.55 14.47 9.06
CA LYS A 60 11.25 15.71 8.77
C LYS A 60 11.81 16.26 10.08
N ILE A 61 13.11 16.45 10.12
CA ILE A 61 13.84 17.02 11.25
C ILE A 61 14.37 18.38 10.81
N ARG A 62 14.10 19.42 11.60
CA ARG A 62 14.55 20.78 11.29
C ARG A 62 15.27 21.41 12.48
N GLY A 63 16.40 22.05 12.21
CA GLY A 63 17.16 22.78 13.22
C GLY A 63 18.60 23.03 12.81
N THR A 64 19.41 23.46 13.77
CA THR A 64 20.84 23.73 13.56
C THR A 64 21.66 22.56 14.08
N PHE A 65 22.32 21.83 13.19
CA PHE A 65 23.00 20.59 13.53
C PHE A 65 24.45 20.84 13.95
N LYS A 66 24.91 20.08 14.95
CA LYS A 66 26.32 20.02 15.34
C LYS A 66 27.05 18.99 14.48
N THR A 67 28.33 19.24 14.18
CA THR A 67 29.14 18.29 13.42
C THR A 67 29.41 17.02 14.25
N ALA A 68 29.41 15.86 13.58
CA ALA A 68 29.90 14.62 14.17
C ALA A 68 31.44 14.54 14.19
N PHE A 69 32.12 15.48 13.53
CA PHE A 69 33.57 15.56 13.39
C PHE A 69 34.08 16.92 13.89
N PRO A 70 33.99 17.21 15.20
CA PRO A 70 34.39 18.51 15.76
C PRO A 70 35.90 18.76 15.62
N ASP A 71 36.69 17.69 15.59
CA ASP A 71 38.15 17.71 15.47
C ASP A 71 38.64 17.53 14.02
N GLY A 72 37.72 17.62 13.04
CA GLY A 72 38.02 17.46 11.62
C GLY A 72 37.99 16.02 11.14
N LYS A 73 38.44 15.81 9.89
CA LYS A 73 38.37 14.51 9.21
C LYS A 73 39.08 13.42 10.03
N PRO A 74 38.46 12.24 10.28
CA PRO A 74 39.14 11.14 10.94
C PRO A 74 40.39 10.77 10.13
N LYS A 75 41.53 10.58 10.82
CA LYS A 75 42.77 10.13 10.19
C LYS A 75 42.47 8.81 9.50
N ALA A 76 42.81 8.70 8.22
CA ALA A 76 42.71 7.42 7.53
C ALA A 76 43.62 6.43 8.27
N ASP A 77 43.05 5.32 8.75
CA ASP A 77 43.85 4.24 9.31
C ASP A 77 44.90 3.82 8.28
N GLU A 78 46.16 3.89 8.66
CA GLU A 78 47.26 3.24 7.94
C GLU A 78 47.14 1.72 8.13
N SER A 79 46.09 1.12 7.58
CA SER A 79 46.04 -0.31 7.39
C SER A 79 47.04 -0.67 6.29
N LYS A 80 48.15 -1.26 6.74
CA LYS A 80 49.14 -1.98 5.95
C LYS A 80 48.43 -2.96 5.02
N ASP A 81 48.27 -2.60 3.75
CA ASP A 81 48.47 -3.47 2.59
C ASP A 81 48.03 -2.73 1.33
N SER A 82 48.99 -2.11 0.67
CA SER A 82 49.02 -1.88 -0.79
C SER A 82 50.36 -1.23 -1.13
N LYS A 83 51.37 -2.06 -1.43
CA LYS A 83 52.52 -1.64 -2.24
C LYS A 83 52.02 -1.42 -3.67
N ASP A 84 51.40 -0.28 -3.92
CA ASP A 84 51.43 0.42 -5.20
C ASP A 84 50.64 1.73 -5.08
N LYS A 85 51.38 2.84 -4.96
CA LYS A 85 50.86 4.19 -5.21
C LYS A 85 51.89 4.96 -6.03
N PRO A 86 51.52 5.53 -7.19
CA PRO A 86 52.21 6.68 -7.73
C PRO A 86 52.10 7.83 -6.73
N LYS A 87 53.25 8.44 -6.41
CA LYS A 87 53.34 9.76 -5.79
C LYS A 87 52.71 10.77 -6.76
N ASP A 88 51.48 11.20 -6.49
CA ASP A 88 51.02 12.55 -6.79
C ASP A 88 49.59 12.74 -6.28
N SER A 89 49.49 13.25 -5.06
CA SER A 89 48.38 14.09 -4.64
C SER A 89 48.96 15.03 -3.60
N PRO A 90 49.11 16.33 -3.88
CA PRO A 90 49.50 17.27 -2.84
C PRO A 90 48.39 17.25 -1.80
N ASP A 91 48.74 16.84 -0.58
CA ASP A 91 47.97 17.09 0.64
C ASP A 91 47.77 18.60 0.76
N LYS A 92 46.72 19.11 0.11
CA LYS A 92 46.13 20.38 0.50
C LYS A 92 45.56 20.14 1.88
N LYS A 93 46.30 20.61 2.89
CA LYS A 93 45.73 20.97 4.18
C LYS A 93 44.62 21.98 3.87
N ASP A 94 43.37 21.51 3.85
CA ASP A 94 42.23 22.42 3.91
C ASP A 94 42.31 23.10 5.28
N GLU A 95 42.88 24.31 5.30
CA GLU A 95 43.04 25.20 6.47
C GLU A 95 41.72 25.85 6.93
N SER A 96 40.56 25.39 6.44
CA SER A 96 39.29 25.85 6.99
C SER A 96 39.04 25.16 8.33
N GLU A 97 38.95 25.92 9.43
CA GLU A 97 38.46 25.38 10.70
C GLU A 97 37.14 24.62 10.46
N PRO A 98 37.02 23.36 10.92
CA PRO A 98 35.82 22.58 10.70
C PRO A 98 34.65 23.27 11.41
N LEU A 99 33.54 23.44 10.68
CA LEU A 99 32.31 24.00 11.25
C LEU A 99 31.81 23.10 12.38
N LYS A 100 31.86 23.60 13.61
CA LYS A 100 31.39 22.89 14.80
C LYS A 100 29.86 22.82 14.86
N GLU A 101 29.19 23.78 14.26
CA GLU A 101 27.74 23.91 14.21
C GLU A 101 27.29 24.53 12.86
N GLY A 102 26.10 24.16 12.40
CA GLY A 102 25.50 24.71 11.19
C GLY A 102 25.27 26.22 11.29
N GLN A 103 25.53 26.94 10.20
CA GLN A 103 25.35 28.40 10.18
C GLN A 103 23.88 28.83 10.04
N LYS A 104 23.02 27.94 9.52
CA LYS A 104 21.59 28.16 9.31
C LYS A 104 20.82 26.92 9.71
N LYS A 105 19.52 27.07 9.99
CA LYS A 105 18.62 25.92 10.13
C LYS A 105 18.64 25.10 8.84
N SER A 106 18.81 23.79 8.97
CA SER A 106 18.71 22.84 7.87
C SER A 106 17.52 21.91 8.09
N THR A 107 17.00 21.38 7.00
CA THR A 107 15.93 20.38 7.01
C THR A 107 16.51 19.06 6.55
N ILE A 108 16.30 18.00 7.33
CA ILE A 108 16.70 16.63 7.03
C ILE A 108 15.44 15.79 6.97
N ILE A 109 15.32 14.94 5.95
CA ILE A 109 14.28 13.91 5.91
C ILE A 109 14.96 12.58 6.14
N VAL A 110 14.49 11.85 7.15
CA VAL A 110 14.97 10.51 7.46
C VAL A 110 13.89 9.51 7.06
N LEU A 111 14.27 8.49 6.30
CA LEU A 111 13.39 7.42 5.87
C LEU A 111 13.93 6.10 6.44
N GLY A 112 13.04 5.30 7.03
CA GLY A 112 13.38 4.02 7.65
C GLY A 112 13.57 2.86 6.68
N ASP A 113 13.36 3.05 5.38
CA ASP A 113 13.44 2.00 4.37
C ASP A 113 14.09 2.53 3.08
N ALA A 114 15.24 1.95 2.72
CA ALA A 114 15.94 2.27 1.47
C ALA A 114 15.36 1.48 0.28
N ASP A 115 14.75 0.32 0.54
CA ASP A 115 14.23 -0.56 -0.50
C ASP A 115 12.90 -0.06 -1.07
N MET A 116 12.28 0.96 -0.48
CA MET A 116 11.01 1.52 -0.97
C MET A 116 11.04 1.98 -2.43
N LEU A 117 12.24 2.23 -2.99
CA LEU A 117 12.52 2.63 -4.37
C LEU A 117 13.01 1.49 -5.25
N PHE A 118 13.01 0.25 -4.77
CA PHE A 118 13.24 -0.90 -5.60
C PHE A 118 12.00 -1.17 -6.47
N ASP A 119 12.20 -1.33 -7.78
CA ASP A 119 11.12 -1.41 -8.78
C ASP A 119 9.96 -2.33 -8.35
N SER A 120 10.27 -3.52 -7.83
CA SER A 120 9.26 -4.49 -7.40
C SER A 120 8.31 -4.00 -6.30
N TYR A 121 8.68 -2.94 -5.57
CA TYR A 121 7.86 -2.36 -4.51
C TYR A 121 7.00 -1.17 -4.93
N TYR A 122 7.10 -0.67 -6.17
CA TYR A 122 6.22 0.42 -6.62
C TYR A 122 5.78 0.36 -8.09
N VAL A 123 6.49 -0.39 -8.95
CA VAL A 123 6.15 -0.58 -10.36
C VAL A 123 6.02 -2.05 -10.72
N SER A 124 4.94 -2.40 -11.41
CA SER A 124 4.78 -3.71 -12.03
C SER A 124 4.99 -3.59 -13.53
N ARG A 125 5.89 -4.41 -14.08
CA ARG A 125 6.20 -4.48 -15.52
C ARG A 125 5.61 -5.77 -16.08
N GLN A 126 4.74 -5.66 -17.08
CA GLN A 126 4.14 -6.82 -17.75
C GLN A 126 4.36 -6.69 -19.26
N ASN A 127 4.85 -7.77 -19.87
CA ASN A 127 4.93 -7.86 -21.33
C ASN A 127 3.58 -8.37 -21.87
N PHE A 128 2.95 -7.57 -22.75
CA PHE A 128 1.73 -7.96 -23.45
C PHE A 128 1.93 -7.76 -24.94
N LEU A 129 1.85 -8.85 -25.72
CA LEU A 129 2.05 -8.84 -27.17
C LEU A 129 3.37 -8.18 -27.62
N GLY A 130 4.45 -8.34 -26.85
CA GLY A 130 5.76 -7.73 -27.14
C GLY A 130 5.92 -6.28 -26.65
N PHE A 131 4.86 -5.67 -26.11
CA PHE A 131 4.91 -4.36 -25.49
C PHE A 131 5.15 -4.48 -23.98
N ASN A 132 6.21 -3.83 -23.50
CA ASN A 132 6.45 -3.68 -22.07
C ASN A 132 5.55 -2.58 -21.50
N MET A 133 4.54 -2.98 -20.72
CA MET A 133 3.69 -2.05 -19.98
C MET A 133 4.19 -1.92 -18.54
N ALA A 134 4.41 -0.69 -18.08
CA ALA A 134 4.74 -0.38 -16.70
C ALA A 134 3.53 0.27 -16.02
N ARG A 135 3.14 -0.26 -14.85
CA ARG A 135 2.08 0.29 -14.01
C ARG A 135 2.63 0.57 -12.62
N VAL A 136 2.68 1.85 -12.25
CA VAL A 136 2.95 2.26 -10.87
C VAL A 136 1.70 1.95 -10.03
N PHE A 137 1.86 1.20 -8.94
CA PHE A 137 0.75 0.73 -8.12
C PHE A 137 0.68 1.39 -6.73
N ASN A 138 1.63 2.25 -6.39
CA ASN A 138 1.60 3.05 -5.17
C ASN A 138 2.40 4.36 -5.31
N ASP A 139 2.37 5.19 -4.26
CA ASP A 139 2.96 6.53 -4.25
C ASP A 139 4.39 6.63 -3.69
N ASN A 140 5.17 5.53 -3.61
CA ASN A 140 6.55 5.61 -3.09
C ASN A 140 7.41 6.58 -3.92
N LEU A 141 7.32 6.50 -5.26
CA LEU A 141 8.04 7.41 -6.16
C LEU A 141 7.55 8.86 -6.05
N ASN A 142 6.22 9.05 -5.97
CA ASN A 142 5.62 10.37 -5.80
C ASN A 142 6.08 11.01 -4.47
N PHE A 143 6.19 10.23 -3.40
CA PHE A 143 6.72 10.71 -2.13
C PHE A 143 8.16 11.21 -2.25
N LEU A 144 9.05 10.43 -2.89
CA LEU A 144 10.43 10.85 -3.11
C LEU A 144 10.52 12.14 -3.94
N LEU A 145 9.76 12.22 -5.03
CA LEU A 145 9.76 13.39 -5.91
C LEU A 145 9.29 14.64 -5.15
N ASN A 146 8.19 14.54 -4.40
CA ASN A 146 7.67 15.65 -3.59
C ASN A 146 8.63 16.05 -2.47
N THR A 147 9.33 15.09 -1.84
CA THR A 147 10.31 15.39 -0.80
C THR A 147 11.57 16.02 -1.36
N ALA A 148 12.05 15.58 -2.53
CA ALA A 148 13.17 16.21 -3.24
C ALA A 148 12.82 17.65 -3.69
N GLU A 149 11.62 17.87 -4.22
CA GLU A 149 11.13 19.21 -4.53
C GLU A 149 11.02 20.09 -3.28
N MET A 150 10.55 19.54 -2.15
CA MET A 150 10.50 20.27 -0.89
C MET A 150 11.90 20.66 -0.40
N LEU A 151 12.91 19.79 -0.55
CA LEU A 151 14.26 20.09 -0.09
C LEU A 151 15.01 21.07 -1.00
N THR A 152 14.65 21.11 -2.28
CA THR A 152 15.28 22.01 -3.27
C THR A 152 14.52 23.32 -3.46
N GLY A 153 13.25 23.39 -3.06
CA GLY A 153 12.40 24.56 -3.19
C GLY A 153 12.68 25.67 -2.17
N THR A 154 12.28 26.90 -2.51
CA THR A 154 12.36 28.06 -1.61
C THR A 154 11.39 27.90 -0.44
N GLU A 155 11.88 28.18 0.78
CA GLU A 155 11.15 27.98 2.04
C GLU A 155 9.73 28.57 2.05
N ASP A 156 9.56 29.75 1.45
CA ASP A 156 8.28 30.47 1.41
C ASP A 156 7.20 29.74 0.58
N LEU A 157 7.60 29.03 -0.49
CA LEU A 157 6.68 28.35 -1.40
C LEU A 157 6.24 26.97 -0.88
N ILE A 158 7.02 26.36 0.01
CA ILE A 158 6.71 25.07 0.63
C ILE A 158 5.49 25.18 1.56
N SER A 159 5.39 26.29 2.30
CA SER A 159 4.32 26.52 3.26
C SER A 159 2.92 26.56 2.61
N ILE A 160 2.82 27.10 1.39
CA ILE A 160 1.56 27.29 0.65
C ILE A 160 1.06 25.97 0.03
N ARG A 161 1.97 25.06 -0.36
CA ARG A 161 1.63 23.74 -0.94
C ARG A 161 1.13 22.73 0.11
N SER A 162 1.39 22.97 1.40
CA SER A 162 1.11 22.03 2.50
C SER A 162 -0.37 21.79 2.83
N ARG A 163 -1.32 22.48 2.19
CA ARG A 163 -2.74 22.14 2.26
C ARG A 163 -3.02 20.88 1.43
N GLY A 164 -2.47 19.76 1.90
CA GLY A 164 -2.59 18.45 1.28
C GLY A 164 -4.05 18.05 1.12
N LYS A 165 -4.36 17.42 -0.02
CA LYS A 165 -5.64 16.74 -0.22
C LYS A 165 -5.81 15.73 0.92
N PHE A 166 -6.72 16.00 1.85
CA PHE A 166 -7.19 15.00 2.78
C PHE A 166 -7.91 13.92 1.97
N GLU A 167 -7.24 12.79 1.74
CA GLU A 167 -7.98 11.59 1.36
C GLU A 167 -8.87 11.22 2.55
N ARG A 168 -10.18 11.18 2.30
CA ARG A 168 -11.17 10.63 3.22
C ARG A 168 -11.50 9.22 2.73
N PRO A 169 -10.64 8.22 3.00
CA PRO A 169 -10.91 6.86 2.57
C PRO A 169 -12.18 6.36 3.27
N PHE A 170 -12.93 5.50 2.60
CA PHE A 170 -14.09 4.85 3.19
C PHE A 170 -13.64 3.77 4.19
N THR A 171 -13.22 4.19 5.39
CA THR A 171 -12.65 3.30 6.42
C THR A 171 -13.57 2.13 6.76
N GLN A 172 -14.88 2.36 6.87
CA GLN A 172 -15.85 1.28 7.10
C GLN A 172 -15.88 0.26 5.96
N VAL A 173 -15.77 0.71 4.71
CA VAL A 173 -15.72 -0.19 3.54
C VAL A 173 -14.45 -1.02 3.60
N ASN A 174 -13.30 -0.40 3.87
CA ASN A 174 -12.03 -1.11 4.00
C ASN A 174 -12.05 -2.17 5.11
N GLU A 175 -12.72 -1.91 6.23
CA GLU A 175 -12.90 -2.89 7.30
C GLU A 175 -13.82 -4.05 6.91
N LEU A 176 -14.91 -3.76 6.19
CA LEU A 176 -15.81 -4.79 5.65
C LEU A 176 -15.08 -5.67 4.64
N GLU A 177 -14.29 -5.09 3.72
CA GLU A 177 -13.46 -5.83 2.78
C GLU A 177 -12.51 -6.78 3.50
N LYS A 178 -11.78 -6.29 4.52
CA LYS A 178 -10.87 -7.13 5.31
C LYS A 178 -11.59 -8.28 6.01
N LYS A 179 -12.74 -8.02 6.63
CA LYS A 179 -13.53 -9.05 7.32
C LYS A 179 -14.08 -10.08 6.33
N ALA A 180 -14.56 -9.64 5.18
CA ALA A 180 -15.07 -10.52 4.13
C ALA A 180 -13.95 -11.40 3.56
N GLN A 181 -12.79 -10.79 3.26
CA GLN A 181 -11.62 -11.51 2.78
C GLN A 181 -11.18 -12.57 3.79
N ALA A 182 -11.08 -12.24 5.08
CA ALA A 182 -10.72 -13.21 6.12
C ALA A 182 -11.69 -14.41 6.19
N LYS A 183 -12.99 -14.20 5.94
CA LYS A 183 -14.00 -15.28 5.98
C LYS A 183 -13.96 -16.20 4.77
N TRP A 184 -13.76 -15.65 3.57
CA TRP A 184 -13.95 -16.37 2.31
C TRP A 184 -12.65 -16.70 1.56
N MET A 185 -11.50 -16.18 2.00
CA MET A 185 -10.21 -16.36 1.32
C MET A 185 -9.81 -17.82 1.16
N VAL A 186 -9.97 -18.64 2.21
CA VAL A 186 -9.62 -20.08 2.15
C VAL A 186 -10.50 -20.80 1.11
N GLN A 187 -11.81 -20.56 1.17
CA GLN A 187 -12.75 -21.18 0.24
C GLN A 187 -12.53 -20.73 -1.21
N GLU A 188 -12.24 -19.44 -1.43
CA GLU A 188 -11.91 -18.95 -2.77
C GLU A 188 -10.64 -19.64 -3.30
N GLN A 189 -9.59 -19.74 -2.48
CA GLN A 189 -8.34 -20.40 -2.88
C GLN A 189 -8.54 -21.88 -3.21
N GLU A 190 -9.33 -22.61 -2.41
CA GLU A 190 -9.67 -24.00 -2.68
C GLU A 190 -10.45 -24.17 -3.99
N LEU A 191 -11.45 -23.32 -4.23
CA LEU A 191 -12.25 -23.37 -5.46
C LEU A 191 -11.44 -22.99 -6.70
N VAL A 192 -10.55 -22.00 -6.60
CA VAL A 192 -9.62 -21.63 -7.68
C VAL A 192 -8.69 -22.80 -7.99
N LYS A 193 -8.09 -23.43 -6.99
CA LYS A 193 -7.25 -24.63 -7.19
C LYS A 193 -8.01 -25.76 -7.87
N LYS A 194 -9.22 -26.09 -7.38
CA LYS A 194 -10.07 -27.11 -8.00
C LYS A 194 -10.42 -26.76 -9.44
N ALA A 195 -10.71 -25.50 -9.75
CA ALA A 195 -10.99 -25.05 -11.10
C ALA A 195 -9.77 -25.21 -12.02
N ASP A 196 -8.59 -24.85 -11.55
CA ASP A 196 -7.34 -24.98 -12.29
C ASP A 196 -6.98 -26.44 -12.55
N ASP A 197 -7.10 -27.31 -11.54
CA ASP A 197 -6.86 -28.75 -11.67
C ASP A 197 -7.86 -29.39 -12.64
N THR A 198 -9.13 -29.01 -12.58
CA THR A 198 -10.17 -29.49 -13.51
C THR A 198 -9.88 -29.04 -14.94
N ASN A 199 -9.44 -27.78 -15.12
CA ASN A 199 -9.04 -27.26 -16.43
C ASN A 199 -7.79 -27.96 -16.98
N ARG A 200 -6.81 -28.29 -16.13
CA ARG A 200 -5.61 -29.05 -16.53
C ARG A 200 -6.00 -30.44 -17.02
N LYS A 201 -6.81 -31.17 -16.26
CA LYS A 201 -7.32 -32.49 -16.65
C LYS A 201 -8.06 -32.44 -17.99
N LEU A 202 -8.98 -31.48 -18.17
CA LEU A 202 -9.70 -31.31 -19.44
C LEU A 202 -8.74 -31.06 -20.62
N ARG A 203 -7.72 -30.21 -20.45
CA ARG A 203 -6.72 -29.96 -21.49
C ARG A 203 -5.88 -31.19 -21.82
N GLU A 204 -5.48 -31.97 -20.83
CA GLU A 204 -4.77 -33.24 -21.04
C GLU A 204 -5.62 -34.25 -21.80
N PHE A 205 -6.92 -34.34 -21.48
CA PHE A 205 -7.86 -35.18 -22.23
C PHE A 205 -8.08 -34.68 -23.65
N GLU A 206 -8.19 -33.37 -23.87
CA GLU A 206 -8.33 -32.76 -25.21
C GLU A 206 -7.07 -32.98 -26.06
N GLN A 207 -5.87 -32.83 -25.50
CA GLN A 207 -4.61 -33.05 -26.24
C GLN A 207 -4.41 -34.51 -26.64
N LYS A 208 -4.88 -35.46 -25.84
CA LYS A 208 -4.85 -36.90 -26.18
C LYS A 208 -5.78 -37.27 -27.34
N LYS A 209 -6.76 -36.43 -27.70
CA LYS A 209 -7.68 -36.66 -28.83
C LYS A 209 -7.04 -36.41 -30.20
N ASP A 210 -6.03 -35.56 -30.30
CA ASP A 210 -5.56 -35.03 -31.60
C ASP A 210 -4.55 -35.94 -32.33
N ALA A 211 -4.01 -36.99 -31.68
CA ALA A 211 -2.89 -37.76 -32.22
C ALA A 211 -3.26 -38.99 -33.08
N SER A 212 -4.49 -39.55 -33.03
CA SER A 212 -4.83 -40.74 -33.85
C SER A 212 -6.30 -41.14 -34.01
N GLN A 213 -7.29 -40.55 -33.30
CA GLN A 213 -8.66 -41.10 -33.24
C GLN A 213 -9.78 -40.07 -33.41
N ARG A 214 -9.86 -39.43 -34.60
CA ARG A 214 -10.94 -38.47 -34.92
C ARG A 214 -12.35 -39.08 -35.05
N PHE A 215 -12.53 -40.41 -35.04
CA PHE A 215 -13.81 -41.03 -35.43
C PHE A 215 -14.42 -42.07 -34.47
N VAL A 216 -13.81 -42.36 -33.32
CA VAL A 216 -14.43 -43.24 -32.31
C VAL A 216 -14.14 -42.67 -30.92
N MET A 217 -14.94 -41.71 -30.46
CA MET A 217 -15.02 -41.50 -29.02
C MET A 217 -15.69 -42.75 -28.44
N SER A 218 -15.03 -43.46 -27.52
CA SER A 218 -15.73 -44.49 -26.74
C SER A 218 -16.76 -43.80 -25.85
N ASP A 219 -17.98 -44.34 -25.76
CA ASP A 219 -19.06 -43.79 -24.92
C ASP A 219 -18.62 -43.48 -23.48
N GLU A 220 -17.67 -44.27 -22.94
CA GLU A 220 -17.06 -44.06 -21.63
C GLU A 220 -16.26 -42.75 -21.52
N GLN A 221 -15.55 -42.33 -22.57
CA GLN A 221 -14.79 -41.09 -22.60
C GLN A 221 -15.70 -39.86 -22.74
N GLU A 222 -16.78 -39.97 -23.51
CA GLU A 222 -17.80 -38.90 -23.58
C GLU A 222 -18.45 -38.67 -22.23
N ALA A 223 -18.82 -39.75 -21.53
CA ALA A 223 -19.39 -39.67 -20.19
C ALA A 223 -18.42 -39.03 -19.18
N GLU A 224 -17.13 -39.37 -19.23
CA GLU A 224 -16.09 -38.79 -18.36
C GLU A 224 -15.92 -37.27 -18.62
N ILE A 225 -15.92 -36.85 -19.89
CA ILE A 225 -15.82 -35.43 -20.25
C ILE A 225 -17.05 -34.64 -19.79
N GLN A 226 -18.25 -35.20 -19.97
CA GLN A 226 -19.49 -34.57 -19.50
C GLN A 226 -19.45 -34.35 -17.98
N LYS A 227 -18.99 -35.35 -17.20
CA LYS A 227 -18.79 -35.20 -15.75
C LYS A 227 -17.83 -34.06 -15.41
N PHE A 228 -16.68 -33.97 -16.08
CA PHE A 228 -15.71 -32.88 -15.84
C PHE A 228 -16.27 -31.50 -16.22
N GLN A 229 -17.07 -31.42 -17.29
CA GLN A 229 -17.72 -30.17 -17.68
C GLN A 229 -18.79 -29.74 -16.66
N GLU A 230 -19.55 -30.69 -16.10
CA GLU A 230 -20.50 -30.44 -15.02
C GLU A 230 -19.81 -30.00 -13.73
N GLU A 231 -18.73 -30.68 -13.34
CA GLU A 231 -17.93 -30.31 -12.18
C GLU A 231 -17.34 -28.90 -12.34
N LYS A 232 -16.80 -28.57 -13.52
CA LYS A 232 -16.34 -27.22 -13.83
C LYS A 232 -17.47 -26.18 -13.71
N ARG A 233 -18.67 -26.48 -14.22
CA ARG A 233 -19.84 -25.59 -14.08
C ARG A 233 -20.21 -25.38 -12.61
N ARG A 234 -20.19 -26.44 -11.80
CA ARG A 234 -20.45 -26.38 -10.36
C ARG A 234 -19.42 -25.51 -9.65
N ILE A 235 -18.12 -25.76 -9.86
CA ILE A 235 -17.03 -25.00 -9.24
C ILE A 235 -17.11 -23.52 -9.61
N ASN A 236 -17.37 -23.19 -10.88
CA ASN A 236 -17.51 -21.80 -11.33
C ASN A 236 -18.71 -21.09 -10.68
N LYS A 237 -19.82 -21.82 -10.46
CA LYS A 237 -20.99 -21.29 -9.75
C LYS A 237 -20.66 -21.00 -8.29
N GLU A 238 -20.04 -21.96 -7.60
CA GLU A 238 -19.60 -21.80 -6.21
C GLU A 238 -18.62 -20.61 -6.08
N LEU A 239 -17.67 -20.48 -7.00
CA LEU A 239 -16.72 -19.38 -7.01
C LEU A 239 -17.41 -18.03 -7.23
N LYS A 240 -18.43 -17.96 -8.10
CA LYS A 240 -19.26 -16.76 -8.29
C LYS A 240 -20.05 -16.42 -7.02
N ASP A 241 -20.60 -17.41 -6.34
CA ASP A 241 -21.36 -17.22 -5.11
C ASP A 241 -20.45 -16.73 -3.97
N VAL A 242 -19.26 -17.32 -3.80
CA VAL A 242 -18.23 -16.87 -2.85
C VAL A 242 -17.81 -15.42 -3.14
N ARG A 243 -17.56 -15.08 -4.41
CA ARG A 243 -17.22 -13.69 -4.81
C ARG A 243 -18.36 -12.70 -4.59
N ARG A 244 -19.61 -13.13 -4.76
CA ARG A 244 -20.77 -12.30 -4.41
C ARG A 244 -20.82 -12.08 -2.90
N ASN A 245 -20.63 -13.14 -2.11
CA ASN A 245 -20.63 -13.05 -0.65
C ASN A 245 -19.48 -12.19 -0.11
N LEU A 246 -18.33 -12.16 -0.80
CA LEU A 246 -17.22 -11.24 -0.50
C LEU A 246 -17.62 -9.75 -0.58
N ARG A 247 -18.63 -9.41 -1.39
CA ARG A 247 -19.08 -8.03 -1.64
C ARG A 247 -20.43 -7.69 -1.02
N ALA A 248 -21.19 -8.68 -0.57
CA ALA A 248 -22.56 -8.51 -0.10
C ALA A 248 -22.70 -7.46 1.01
N ASP A 249 -21.80 -7.46 1.99
CA ASP A 249 -21.83 -6.49 3.10
C ASP A 249 -21.57 -5.05 2.62
N ILE A 250 -20.67 -4.88 1.63
CA ILE A 250 -20.34 -3.58 1.03
C ILE A 250 -21.50 -3.07 0.19
N GLU A 251 -22.12 -3.94 -0.60
CA GLU A 251 -23.29 -3.63 -1.41
C GLU A 251 -24.50 -3.25 -0.54
N ALA A 252 -24.71 -3.96 0.56
CA ALA A 252 -25.77 -3.66 1.53
C ALA A 252 -25.56 -2.30 2.20
N LEU A 253 -24.33 -2.00 2.65
CA LEU A 253 -23.97 -0.69 3.21
C LEU A 253 -24.19 0.43 2.18
N GLY A 254 -23.67 0.25 0.96
CA GLY A 254 -23.83 1.21 -0.12
C GLY A 254 -25.30 1.45 -0.48
N SER A 255 -26.11 0.40 -0.51
CA SER A 255 -27.55 0.49 -0.79
C SER A 255 -28.32 1.25 0.31
N ARG A 256 -28.00 1.01 1.59
CA ARG A 256 -28.59 1.76 2.71
C ARG A 256 -28.23 3.24 2.65
N ILE A 257 -26.95 3.57 2.43
CA ILE A 257 -26.49 4.96 2.32
C ILE A 257 -27.16 5.67 1.15
N LYS A 258 -27.25 5.00 -0.01
CA LYS A 258 -27.96 5.52 -1.19
C LYS A 258 -29.44 5.77 -0.90
N PHE A 259 -30.12 4.82 -0.26
CA PHE A 259 -31.53 4.95 0.10
C PHE A 259 -31.76 6.21 0.95
N TYR A 260 -31.02 6.37 2.05
CA TYR A 260 -31.15 7.55 2.89
C TYR A 260 -30.83 8.84 2.12
N ASN A 261 -29.73 8.88 1.36
CA ASN A 261 -29.34 10.10 0.64
C ASN A 261 -30.37 10.51 -0.43
N ILE A 262 -30.93 9.54 -1.16
CA ILE A 262 -31.93 9.78 -2.22
C ILE A 262 -33.28 10.22 -1.63
N PHE A 263 -33.75 9.58 -0.57
CA PHE A 263 -35.11 9.80 -0.07
C PHE A 263 -35.22 10.83 1.06
N LEU A 264 -34.14 11.11 1.80
CA LEU A 264 -34.20 12.00 2.97
C LEU A 264 -34.59 13.44 2.60
N MET A 265 -33.99 14.01 1.57
CA MET A 265 -34.27 15.41 1.19
C MET A 265 -35.69 15.60 0.65
N PRO A 266 -36.18 14.81 -0.34
CA PRO A 266 -37.56 14.89 -0.77
C PRO A 266 -38.55 14.71 0.38
N PHE A 267 -38.29 13.76 1.28
CA PHE A 267 -39.14 13.52 2.45
C PHE A 267 -39.22 14.74 3.39
N LEU A 268 -38.09 15.37 3.69
CA LEU A 268 -38.06 16.60 4.50
C LEU A 268 -38.81 17.75 3.83
N VAL A 269 -38.65 17.92 2.52
CA VAL A 269 -39.36 18.96 1.74
C VAL A 269 -40.86 18.69 1.72
N SER A 270 -41.29 17.44 1.54
CA SER A 270 -42.70 17.05 1.60
C SER A 270 -43.30 17.37 2.97
N ILE A 271 -42.61 17.04 4.06
CA ILE A 271 -43.07 17.38 5.43
C ILE A 271 -43.19 18.88 5.61
N ALA A 272 -42.15 19.65 5.22
CA ALA A 272 -42.17 21.11 5.34
C ALA A 272 -43.32 21.73 4.54
N GLY A 273 -43.58 21.23 3.33
CA GLY A 273 -44.70 21.66 2.49
C GLY A 273 -46.07 21.37 3.12
N ILE A 274 -46.24 20.18 3.70
CA ILE A 274 -47.48 19.81 4.41
C ILE A 274 -47.70 20.70 5.63
N LEU A 275 -46.66 20.92 6.45
CA LEU A 275 -46.73 21.80 7.63
C LEU A 275 -47.10 23.23 7.22
N TYR A 276 -46.49 23.75 6.15
CA TYR A 276 -46.80 25.07 5.62
C TYR A 276 -48.26 25.18 5.13
N ALA A 277 -48.75 24.16 4.41
CA ALA A 277 -50.13 24.13 3.94
C ALA A 277 -51.15 24.10 5.09
N LEU A 278 -50.88 23.32 6.15
CA LEU A 278 -51.73 23.27 7.34
C LEU A 278 -51.72 24.60 8.10
N TRP A 279 -50.55 25.24 8.23
CA TRP A 279 -50.44 26.55 8.87
C TRP A 279 -51.19 27.63 8.10
N ARG A 280 -51.09 27.63 6.76
CA ARG A 280 -51.82 28.56 5.89
C ARG A 280 -53.34 28.38 5.99
N ARG A 281 -53.83 27.13 6.02
CA ARG A 281 -55.26 26.83 6.18
C ARG A 281 -55.82 27.32 7.52
N LYS A 282 -55.07 27.15 8.62
CA LYS A 282 -55.49 27.69 9.92
C LYS A 282 -55.60 29.21 9.89
N LYS A 283 -54.67 29.89 9.24
CA LYS A 283 -54.68 31.36 9.11
C LYS A 283 -55.82 31.87 8.22
N SER A 284 -56.23 31.13 7.19
CA SER A 284 -57.36 31.53 6.33
C SER A 284 -58.74 31.21 6.91
N LEU A 285 -58.83 30.37 7.94
CA LEU A 285 -60.09 30.07 8.65
C LEU A 285 -60.31 30.97 9.88
N MET A 286 -59.29 31.72 10.31
CA MET A 286 -59.35 32.67 11.42
C MET A 286 -59.48 34.15 10.99
N ASN A 287 -59.48 34.42 9.68
CA ASN A 287 -59.85 35.71 9.08
C ASN A 287 -61.18 35.56 8.35
#